data_AF-A0A9K3KAI5-F1
#
_entry.id   AF-A0A9K3KAI5-F1
#
_cell.length_a   1.000
_cell.length_b   1.000
_cell.length_c   1.000
_cell.angle_alpha   90.00
_cell.angle_beta   90.00
_cell.angle_gamma   90.00
#
_symmetry.space_group_name_H-M   'P 1'
#
loop_
_entity.id
_entity.type
_entity.pdbx_description
1 polymer ?
#
loop_
_entity_poly.entity_id
_entity_poly.type
_entity_poly.pdbx_seq_one_letter_code
_entity_poly.pdbx_strand_id
1 'polypeptide(L)'
;MRLRFSTSLAFCSSVAFLAVSSTSTTSFCSSSKSSSFSFADAFAPVTKRTPSQNKRYSQQQQQQQQSTALPPSFLNMPSSLSISLKPYIETLIQGERSLTSAETKDAFSAILQGADEVQVGSLLTLLRARGETPEEIAGMVQAMNEACRPVQLGDKKLLDIVGTGGDGADTINISTASVVLAAACGCIVAKAGNRSVSSACGSADVLEALGVKVDLDPTQVEACVEECRIAFMFAPVNHPSMKYVAPVRKKLGVRTVFNILGPMTNAAGAQHAVIGVFHPELMPLMAGALKQVGRVEHAVIIHGVGLDEISPLGPATILEIKNTAAPGEPKVYETKQFEFDPEKEVGIPRCELIDLKGGGPEENAQKFLAVLQGGDHTDAKRDSIVLNAGVGCYVYGLTPSIEEGCMLARKTLNEGKAADLLQRWIATSQKVGAVAKATA
;
A
#
# COMPACT_ATOMS: atom_id res chain seq x y z
N MET A 1 -1.22 -4.32 -69.25
CA MET A 1 0.21 -4.55 -69.50
C MET A 1 0.93 -4.40 -68.15
N ARG A 2 0.77 -5.32 -67.18
CA ARG A 2 1.45 -6.62 -66.94
C ARG A 2 2.98 -6.58 -66.97
N LEU A 3 3.58 -6.74 -65.79
CA LEU A 3 4.81 -7.49 -65.39
C LEU A 3 5.08 -7.03 -63.93
N ARG A 4 4.91 -7.76 -62.81
CA ARG A 4 5.16 -9.15 -62.36
C ARG A 4 6.59 -9.65 -62.58
N PHE A 5 7.36 -9.75 -61.48
CA PHE A 5 8.08 -10.92 -60.94
C PHE A 5 8.62 -10.50 -59.55
N SER A 6 8.98 -11.32 -58.56
CA SER A 6 8.51 -12.59 -57.96
C SER A 6 9.62 -12.98 -56.97
N THR A 7 9.23 -13.34 -55.74
CA THR A 7 9.82 -14.38 -54.84
C THR A 7 11.31 -14.34 -54.46
N SER A 8 11.62 -14.38 -53.15
CA SER A 8 11.95 -15.66 -52.49
C SER A 8 11.98 -15.57 -50.96
N LEU A 9 11.43 -16.62 -50.31
CA LEU A 9 11.56 -16.98 -48.89
C LEU A 9 12.81 -17.87 -48.68
N ALA A 10 13.49 -17.73 -47.54
CA ALA A 10 14.22 -18.80 -46.81
C ALA A 10 14.58 -18.25 -45.41
N PHE A 11 13.99 -18.69 -44.30
CA PHE A 11 14.20 -19.91 -43.49
C PHE A 11 15.58 -20.03 -42.80
N CYS A 12 15.52 -20.23 -41.48
CA CYS A 12 16.51 -20.76 -40.53
C CYS A 12 17.79 -19.96 -40.22
N SER A 13 17.92 -19.55 -38.94
CA SER A 13 19.20 -19.43 -38.27
C SER A 13 19.08 -19.92 -36.82
N SER A 14 19.46 -21.18 -36.65
CA SER A 14 20.23 -21.81 -35.57
C SER A 14 20.21 -21.19 -34.18
N VAL A 15 19.61 -21.93 -33.25
CA VAL A 15 19.85 -21.87 -31.80
C VAL A 15 21.23 -22.50 -31.52
N ALA A 16 22.15 -21.74 -30.94
CA ALA A 16 23.41 -22.25 -30.43
C ALA A 16 23.36 -22.30 -28.90
N PHE A 17 23.28 -23.53 -28.37
CA PHE A 17 23.56 -23.87 -26.98
C PHE A 17 25.08 -23.87 -26.78
N LEU A 18 25.57 -23.11 -25.79
CA LEU A 18 26.93 -23.26 -25.28
C LEU A 18 26.86 -23.39 -23.75
N ALA A 19 26.90 -24.65 -23.32
CA ALA A 19 27.23 -25.04 -21.96
C ALA A 19 28.75 -24.94 -21.79
N VAL A 20 29.21 -24.26 -20.74
CA VAL A 20 30.59 -24.37 -20.27
C VAL A 20 30.55 -24.86 -18.84
N SER A 21 30.95 -26.11 -18.68
CA SER A 21 31.34 -26.75 -17.44
C SER A 21 32.78 -26.37 -17.09
N SER A 22 33.04 -25.99 -15.84
CA SER A 22 34.37 -26.16 -15.24
C SER A 22 34.23 -26.63 -13.79
N THR A 23 34.83 -27.78 -13.54
CA THR A 23 34.97 -28.48 -12.26
C THR A 23 36.37 -28.23 -11.69
N SER A 24 36.46 -28.36 -10.36
CA SER A 24 37.66 -28.56 -9.50
C SER A 24 38.61 -27.35 -9.34
N THR A 25 39.12 -26.96 -8.16
CA THR A 25 39.78 -27.77 -7.11
C THR A 25 39.73 -27.11 -5.71
N THR A 26 39.40 -27.94 -4.72
CA THR A 26 39.96 -28.15 -3.35
C THR A 26 40.68 -27.08 -2.51
N SER A 27 40.29 -27.10 -1.22
CA SER A 27 41.07 -27.01 0.03
C SER A 27 41.16 -25.66 0.76
N PHE A 28 40.46 -25.56 1.89
CA PHE A 28 41.10 -25.22 3.17
C PHE A 28 40.28 -25.75 4.35
N CYS A 29 40.96 -26.45 5.26
CA CYS A 29 40.45 -27.01 6.50
C CYS A 29 40.95 -26.13 7.65
N SER A 30 40.08 -25.71 8.59
CA SER A 30 40.45 -25.66 10.00
C SER A 30 39.23 -25.62 10.92
N SER A 31 39.23 -26.61 11.81
CA SER A 31 38.63 -26.71 13.15
C SER A 31 37.89 -25.52 13.77
N SER A 32 36.71 -25.79 14.33
CA SER A 32 36.44 -25.44 15.74
C SER A 32 35.35 -26.34 16.33
N LYS A 33 35.34 -26.40 17.67
CA LYS A 33 34.95 -27.53 18.52
C LYS A 33 33.44 -27.68 18.74
N SER A 34 33.11 -28.94 18.99
CA SER A 34 31.90 -29.50 19.59
C SER A 34 31.38 -28.81 20.85
N SER A 35 30.05 -28.76 21.00
CA SER A 35 29.41 -29.09 22.27
C SER A 35 28.07 -29.80 22.01
N SER A 36 27.99 -31.03 22.50
CA SER A 36 26.83 -31.93 22.44
C SER A 36 26.22 -32.01 23.84
N PHE A 37 24.91 -31.81 23.96
CA PHE A 37 24.15 -32.19 25.16
C PHE A 37 23.25 -33.39 24.82
N SER A 38 23.49 -34.48 25.55
CA SER A 38 22.78 -35.75 25.51
C SER A 38 21.64 -35.74 26.55
N PHE A 39 20.49 -36.33 26.21
CA PHE A 39 19.46 -36.74 27.16
C PHE A 39 19.09 -38.19 26.84
N ALA A 40 19.59 -39.12 27.64
CA ALA A 40 19.12 -40.50 27.71
C ALA A 40 19.33 -40.99 29.15
N ASP A 41 18.24 -41.40 29.78
CA ASP A 41 18.12 -42.60 30.63
C ASP A 41 17.09 -42.40 31.75
N ALA A 42 16.04 -43.23 31.72
CA ALA A 42 15.54 -43.97 32.87
C ALA A 42 14.36 -44.87 32.46
N PHE A 43 14.66 -46.10 32.05
CA PHE A 43 13.71 -47.22 32.08
C PHE A 43 13.90 -48.02 33.39
N ALA A 44 12.80 -48.41 34.02
CA ALA A 44 12.73 -49.34 35.14
C ALA A 44 11.43 -50.18 35.02
N PRO A 45 11.33 -51.39 35.63
CA PRO A 45 11.02 -52.61 34.87
C PRO A 45 9.59 -53.16 35.01
N VAL A 46 9.21 -54.00 34.04
CA VAL A 46 7.94 -54.74 33.95
C VAL A 46 7.97 -55.99 34.84
N THR A 47 7.02 -56.10 35.78
CA THR A 47 6.72 -57.34 36.51
C THR A 47 5.71 -58.22 35.76
N LYS A 48 6.02 -59.51 35.65
CA LYS A 48 5.23 -60.58 35.01
C LYS A 48 3.86 -60.79 35.67
N ARG A 49 2.79 -60.97 34.87
CA ARG A 49 1.45 -61.43 35.32
C ARG A 49 1.13 -62.83 34.78
N THR A 50 0.30 -63.57 35.52
CA THR A 50 0.01 -65.01 35.36
C THR A 50 -1.09 -65.33 34.31
N PRO A 51 -1.18 -66.58 33.81
CA PRO A 51 -2.02 -66.96 32.65
C PRO A 51 -3.55 -66.94 32.87
N SER A 52 -4.03 -66.64 34.07
CA SER A 52 -5.47 -66.67 34.41
C SER A 52 -6.19 -65.33 34.26
N GLN A 53 -5.47 -64.23 33.97
CA GLN A 53 -6.08 -62.91 33.70
C GLN A 53 -6.33 -62.62 32.21
N ASN A 54 -5.74 -63.38 31.28
CA ASN A 54 -5.89 -63.16 29.83
C ASN A 54 -7.20 -63.69 29.21
N LYS A 55 -7.97 -64.52 29.92
CA LYS A 55 -9.22 -65.12 29.39
C LYS A 55 -10.49 -64.28 29.66
N ARG A 56 -10.47 -63.31 30.58
CA ARG A 56 -11.62 -62.38 30.78
C ARG A 56 -11.51 -61.09 29.95
N TYR A 57 -10.31 -60.71 29.53
CA TYR A 57 -10.10 -59.54 28.66
C TYR A 57 -10.45 -59.80 27.18
N SER A 58 -10.28 -61.04 26.70
CA SER A 58 -10.51 -61.41 25.30
C SER A 58 -11.99 -61.60 24.94
N GLN A 59 -12.85 -61.94 25.90
CA GLN A 59 -14.30 -62.04 25.66
C GLN A 59 -15.04 -60.69 25.75
N GLN A 60 -14.55 -59.72 26.53
CA GLN A 60 -15.11 -58.36 26.54
C GLN A 60 -14.69 -57.53 25.32
N GLN A 61 -13.56 -57.83 24.68
CA GLN A 61 -13.12 -57.13 23.47
C GLN A 61 -13.82 -57.61 22.18
N GLN A 62 -14.35 -58.84 22.14
CA GLN A 62 -15.10 -59.33 20.96
C GLN A 62 -16.58 -58.95 20.96
N GLN A 63 -17.17 -58.53 22.10
CA GLN A 63 -18.56 -58.07 22.17
C GLN A 63 -18.74 -56.54 22.06
N GLN A 64 -17.65 -55.75 22.05
CA GLN A 64 -17.72 -54.30 21.77
C GLN A 64 -17.35 -53.92 20.32
N GLN A 65 -17.08 -54.89 19.45
CA GLN A 65 -16.73 -54.66 18.03
C GLN A 65 -17.90 -54.85 17.04
N GLN A 66 -19.14 -54.98 17.50
CA GLN A 66 -20.32 -55.06 16.63
C GLN A 66 -21.41 -54.08 17.10
N SER A 67 -21.29 -52.81 16.69
CA SER A 67 -22.21 -51.67 16.86
C SER A 67 -21.34 -50.43 17.09
N THR A 68 -20.88 -49.64 16.12
CA THR A 68 -21.56 -49.02 14.98
C THR A 68 -20.49 -48.68 13.94
N ALA A 69 -20.52 -49.32 12.77
CA ALA A 69 -19.71 -48.86 11.65
C ALA A 69 -20.33 -47.56 11.12
N LEU A 70 -19.75 -46.41 11.49
CA LEU A 70 -20.00 -45.14 10.82
C LEU A 70 -19.44 -45.23 9.39
N PRO A 71 -20.14 -44.69 8.38
CA PRO A 71 -19.70 -44.78 6.99
C PRO A 71 -18.34 -44.07 6.81
N PRO A 72 -17.54 -44.44 5.80
CA PRO A 72 -16.31 -43.73 5.47
C PRO A 72 -16.69 -42.40 4.81
N SER A 73 -17.00 -41.39 5.62
CA SER A 73 -17.30 -40.03 5.16
C SER A 73 -16.70 -38.98 6.08
N PHE A 74 -15.46 -39.21 6.55
CA PHE A 74 -14.64 -38.20 7.24
C PHE A 74 -13.34 -37.88 6.49
N LEU A 75 -13.36 -38.04 5.16
CA LEU A 75 -12.37 -37.48 4.24
C LEU A 75 -13.13 -36.72 3.13
N ASN A 76 -13.74 -35.62 3.53
CA ASN A 76 -14.15 -34.47 2.72
C ASN A 76 -15.09 -33.64 3.58
N MET A 77 -14.55 -33.04 4.64
CA MET A 77 -15.06 -31.71 4.97
C MET A 77 -14.72 -30.85 3.74
N PRO A 78 -15.68 -30.14 3.13
CA PRO A 78 -15.32 -29.19 2.09
C PRO A 78 -14.29 -28.26 2.73
N SER A 79 -13.07 -28.31 2.20
CA SER A 79 -12.18 -27.15 2.24
C SER A 79 -13.08 -25.96 1.96
N SER A 80 -13.13 -25.00 2.90
CA SER A 80 -13.85 -23.73 2.81
C SER A 80 -14.30 -23.44 1.37
N LEU A 81 -15.60 -23.38 1.09
CA LEU A 81 -16.14 -23.02 -0.23
C LEU A 81 -15.36 -21.83 -0.79
N SER A 82 -14.32 -22.10 -1.56
CA SER A 82 -13.44 -21.07 -2.09
C SER A 82 -14.28 -20.42 -3.15
N ILE A 83 -14.71 -19.19 -2.90
CA ILE A 83 -15.50 -18.42 -3.87
C ILE A 83 -14.69 -18.40 -5.17
N SER A 84 -15.21 -19.08 -6.19
CA SER A 84 -14.48 -19.33 -7.42
C SER A 84 -14.41 -18.05 -8.24
N LEU A 85 -13.21 -17.64 -8.63
CA LEU A 85 -12.99 -16.47 -9.49
C LEU A 85 -13.19 -16.79 -10.99
N LYS A 86 -13.45 -18.08 -11.33
CA LYS A 86 -13.62 -18.54 -12.71
C LYS A 86 -14.58 -17.68 -13.56
N PRO A 87 -15.80 -17.30 -13.10
CA PRO A 87 -16.72 -16.54 -13.94
C PRO A 87 -16.14 -15.18 -14.38
N TYR A 88 -15.41 -14.51 -13.48
CA TYR A 88 -14.75 -13.24 -13.77
C TYR A 88 -13.56 -13.43 -14.73
N ILE A 89 -12.78 -14.50 -14.53
CA ILE A 89 -11.67 -14.86 -15.42
C ILE A 89 -12.18 -15.20 -16.82
N GLU A 90 -13.26 -15.98 -16.95
CA GLU A 90 -13.87 -16.33 -18.23
C GLU A 90 -14.35 -15.09 -18.97
N THR A 91 -14.99 -14.15 -18.27
CA THR A 91 -15.42 -12.86 -18.85
C THR A 91 -14.23 -12.09 -19.42
N LEU A 92 -13.12 -12.00 -18.68
CA LEU A 92 -11.91 -11.31 -19.15
C LEU A 92 -11.19 -12.04 -20.28
N ILE A 93 -11.24 -13.38 -20.33
CA ILE A 93 -10.67 -14.18 -21.43
C ILE A 93 -11.46 -13.98 -22.72
N GLN A 94 -12.80 -13.96 -22.64
CA GLN A 94 -13.66 -13.72 -23.80
C GLN A 94 -13.41 -12.33 -24.41
N GLY A 95 -13.13 -11.33 -23.56
CA GLY A 95 -12.73 -10.00 -24.00
C GLY A 95 -13.87 -9.18 -24.63
N GLU A 96 -15.11 -9.65 -24.53
CA GLU A 96 -16.30 -8.97 -25.07
C GLU A 96 -16.66 -7.70 -24.29
N ARG A 97 -16.36 -7.68 -22.99
CA ARG A 97 -16.59 -6.54 -22.08
C ARG A 97 -15.62 -6.55 -20.90
N SER A 98 -15.55 -5.42 -20.20
CA SER A 98 -14.90 -5.33 -18.88
C SER A 98 -15.82 -5.84 -17.78
N LEU A 99 -15.27 -6.09 -16.59
CA LEU A 99 -16.09 -6.38 -15.41
C LEU A 99 -16.78 -5.09 -14.95
N THR A 100 -18.00 -5.23 -14.44
CA THR A 100 -18.69 -4.13 -13.77
C THR A 100 -18.08 -3.85 -12.41
N SER A 101 -18.43 -2.72 -11.79
CA SER A 101 -17.99 -2.38 -10.44
C SER A 101 -18.41 -3.44 -9.42
N ALA A 102 -19.66 -3.93 -9.51
CA ALA A 102 -20.18 -4.98 -8.64
C ALA A 102 -19.44 -6.31 -8.81
N GLU A 103 -19.23 -6.77 -10.05
CA GLU A 103 -18.48 -8.00 -10.31
C GLU A 103 -17.04 -7.91 -9.81
N THR A 104 -16.40 -6.75 -9.99
CA THR A 104 -15.03 -6.54 -9.53
C THR A 104 -14.95 -6.49 -8.01
N LYS A 105 -15.93 -5.85 -7.35
CA LYS A 105 -16.07 -5.86 -5.90
C LYS A 105 -16.21 -7.29 -5.36
N ASP A 106 -17.07 -8.11 -5.96
CA ASP A 106 -17.27 -9.49 -5.54
C ASP A 106 -15.99 -10.33 -5.72
N ALA A 107 -15.33 -10.20 -6.87
CA ALA A 107 -14.05 -10.86 -7.15
C ALA A 107 -12.96 -10.47 -6.14
N PHE A 108 -12.82 -9.18 -5.84
CA PHE A 108 -11.83 -8.70 -4.89
C PHE A 108 -12.19 -9.04 -3.44
N SER A 109 -13.48 -9.11 -3.10
CA SER A 109 -13.93 -9.61 -1.80
C SER A 109 -13.54 -11.07 -1.59
N ALA A 110 -13.72 -11.91 -2.62
CA ALA A 110 -13.27 -13.30 -2.60
C ALA A 110 -11.73 -13.41 -2.46
N ILE A 111 -10.98 -12.59 -3.20
CA ILE A 111 -9.52 -12.49 -3.06
C ILE A 111 -9.11 -12.16 -1.62
N LEU A 112 -9.76 -11.16 -1.01
CA LEU A 112 -9.50 -10.71 0.36
C LEU A 112 -10.01 -11.69 1.44
N GLN A 113 -10.71 -12.76 1.06
CA GLN A 113 -11.16 -13.85 1.93
C GLN A 113 -10.38 -15.16 1.70
N GLY A 114 -9.36 -15.16 0.82
CA GLY A 114 -8.49 -16.32 0.59
C GLY A 114 -8.90 -17.19 -0.61
N ALA A 115 -9.31 -16.58 -1.72
CA ALA A 115 -9.49 -17.29 -2.99
C ALA A 115 -8.20 -17.99 -3.46
N ASP A 116 -8.36 -18.97 -4.37
CA ASP A 116 -7.26 -19.77 -4.91
C ASP A 116 -6.16 -18.91 -5.57
N GLU A 117 -4.90 -19.09 -5.15
CA GLU A 117 -3.77 -18.26 -5.59
C GLU A 117 -3.55 -18.27 -7.11
N VAL A 118 -3.81 -19.40 -7.79
CA VAL A 118 -3.64 -19.52 -9.24
C VAL A 118 -4.69 -18.67 -9.95
N GLN A 119 -5.94 -18.73 -9.48
CA GLN A 119 -7.01 -17.89 -10.00
C GLN A 119 -6.76 -16.41 -9.72
N VAL A 120 -6.27 -16.04 -8.52
CA VAL A 120 -5.88 -14.65 -8.22
C VAL A 120 -4.80 -14.19 -9.21
N GLY A 121 -3.75 -14.98 -9.41
CA GLY A 121 -2.68 -14.64 -10.36
C GLY A 121 -3.18 -14.46 -11.79
N SER A 122 -4.09 -15.34 -12.23
CA SER A 122 -4.73 -15.26 -13.56
C SER A 122 -5.55 -13.98 -13.70
N LEU A 123 -6.42 -13.68 -12.73
CA LEU A 123 -7.29 -12.49 -12.78
C LEU A 123 -6.46 -11.19 -12.83
N LEU A 124 -5.46 -11.07 -11.96
CA LEU A 124 -4.59 -9.89 -11.91
C LEU A 124 -3.79 -9.69 -13.20
N THR A 125 -3.33 -10.78 -13.81
CA THR A 125 -2.60 -10.73 -15.09
C THR A 125 -3.52 -10.28 -16.23
N LEU A 126 -4.74 -10.81 -16.30
CA LEU A 126 -5.72 -10.44 -17.33
C LEU A 126 -6.15 -8.99 -17.22
N LEU A 127 -6.46 -8.52 -16.01
CA LEU A 127 -6.78 -7.11 -15.74
C LEU A 127 -5.65 -6.20 -16.22
N ARG A 128 -4.40 -6.51 -15.85
CA ARG A 128 -3.24 -5.71 -16.22
C ARG A 128 -2.95 -5.73 -17.72
N ALA A 129 -3.07 -6.90 -18.35
CA ALA A 129 -2.79 -7.06 -19.78
C ALA A 129 -3.82 -6.32 -20.66
N ARG A 130 -5.08 -6.28 -20.23
CA ARG A 130 -6.15 -5.54 -20.91
C ARG A 130 -6.09 -4.03 -20.64
N GLY A 131 -5.65 -3.65 -19.44
CA GLY A 131 -5.75 -2.29 -18.92
C GLY A 131 -7.03 -2.11 -18.12
N GLU A 132 -6.90 -1.80 -16.84
CA GLU A 132 -8.02 -1.65 -15.93
C GLU A 132 -8.87 -0.42 -16.28
N THR A 133 -10.18 -0.51 -16.06
CA THR A 133 -11.12 0.61 -16.23
C THR A 133 -11.38 1.33 -14.91
N PRO A 134 -11.85 2.60 -14.92
CA PRO A 134 -12.25 3.28 -13.70
C PRO A 134 -13.31 2.54 -12.89
N GLU A 135 -14.21 1.84 -13.58
CA GLU A 135 -15.31 1.11 -12.97
C GLU A 135 -14.85 -0.13 -12.20
N GLU A 136 -13.94 -0.90 -12.81
CA GLU A 136 -13.33 -2.04 -12.14
C GLU A 136 -12.56 -1.59 -10.91
N ILE A 137 -11.73 -0.55 -11.03
CA ILE A 137 -10.95 -0.01 -9.90
C ILE A 137 -11.87 0.48 -8.78
N ALA A 138 -13.00 1.12 -9.10
CA ALA A 138 -13.97 1.53 -8.10
C ALA A 138 -14.49 0.32 -7.30
N GLY A 139 -14.82 -0.79 -7.97
CA GLY A 139 -15.21 -2.04 -7.31
C GLY A 139 -14.11 -2.61 -6.41
N MET A 140 -12.85 -2.56 -6.86
CA MET A 140 -11.70 -2.98 -6.04
C MET A 140 -11.52 -2.13 -4.79
N VAL A 141 -11.63 -0.80 -4.92
CA VAL A 141 -11.53 0.15 -3.81
C VAL A 141 -12.66 -0.08 -2.81
N GLN A 142 -13.89 -0.33 -3.27
CA GLN A 142 -15.02 -0.67 -2.40
C GLN A 142 -14.76 -1.96 -1.61
N ALA A 143 -14.30 -3.03 -2.27
CA ALA A 143 -13.95 -4.28 -1.60
C ALA A 143 -12.85 -4.11 -0.55
N MET A 144 -11.81 -3.32 -0.86
CA MET A 144 -10.73 -3.02 0.10
C MET A 144 -11.21 -2.20 1.29
N ASN A 145 -12.07 -1.20 1.05
CA ASN A 145 -12.64 -0.39 2.12
C ASN A 145 -13.56 -1.22 3.04
N GLU A 146 -14.34 -2.16 2.50
CA GLU A 146 -15.19 -3.06 3.29
C GLU A 146 -14.39 -4.10 4.11
N ALA A 147 -13.22 -4.51 3.60
CA ALA A 147 -12.36 -5.49 4.26
C ALA A 147 -11.35 -4.87 5.25
N CYS A 148 -11.23 -3.55 5.31
CA CYS A 148 -10.25 -2.88 6.16
C CYS A 148 -10.68 -2.87 7.64
N ARG A 149 -9.74 -2.56 8.54
CA ARG A 149 -10.03 -2.14 9.91
C ARG A 149 -10.21 -0.62 9.90
N PRO A 150 -11.46 -0.11 9.97
CA PRO A 150 -11.73 1.31 9.81
C PRO A 150 -11.25 2.11 11.02
N VAL A 151 -10.84 3.35 10.77
CA VAL A 151 -10.51 4.35 11.79
C VAL A 151 -11.65 5.35 11.86
N GLN A 152 -12.34 5.44 13.00
CA GLN A 152 -13.59 6.19 13.14
C GLN A 152 -13.33 7.60 13.63
N LEU A 153 -13.23 8.56 12.70
CA LEU A 153 -12.99 9.97 13.03
C LEU A 153 -14.25 10.85 13.00
N GLY A 154 -15.43 10.25 12.85
CA GLY A 154 -16.71 10.96 12.74
C GLY A 154 -16.77 11.86 11.50
N ASP A 155 -17.47 12.99 11.59
CA ASP A 155 -17.66 13.94 10.50
C ASP A 155 -16.48 14.92 10.32
N LYS A 156 -15.31 14.58 10.88
CA LYS A 156 -14.11 15.42 10.72
C LYS A 156 -13.75 15.50 9.23
N LYS A 157 -13.44 16.71 8.78
CA LYS A 157 -12.83 16.94 7.47
C LYS A 157 -11.41 16.40 7.50
N LEU A 158 -11.07 15.45 6.63
CA LEU A 158 -9.75 14.80 6.64
C LEU A 158 -8.99 15.03 5.32
N LEU A 159 -7.68 15.20 5.43
CA LEU A 159 -6.71 15.23 4.35
C LEU A 159 -5.83 13.98 4.35
N ASP A 160 -5.52 13.47 3.17
CA ASP A 160 -4.37 12.59 2.91
C ASP A 160 -3.50 13.17 1.79
N ILE A 161 -2.18 13.00 1.91
CA ILE A 161 -1.20 13.31 0.87
C ILE A 161 -0.38 12.04 0.67
N VAL A 162 -0.55 11.40 -0.49
CA VAL A 162 -0.07 10.04 -0.73
C VAL A 162 0.24 9.81 -2.20
N GLY A 163 1.27 9.02 -2.48
CA GLY A 163 1.66 8.63 -3.82
C GLY A 163 1.41 7.15 -4.08
N THR A 164 1.30 6.78 -5.35
CA THR A 164 1.37 5.38 -5.79
C THR A 164 2.75 4.77 -5.52
N GLY A 165 3.80 5.58 -5.43
CA GLY A 165 5.19 5.16 -5.38
C GLY A 165 5.64 4.47 -6.67
N GLY A 166 6.90 4.03 -6.70
CA GLY A 166 7.43 3.29 -7.85
C GLY A 166 7.78 4.16 -9.06
N ASP A 167 8.02 5.45 -8.85
CA ASP A 167 8.65 6.36 -9.82
C ASP A 167 10.15 6.06 -10.05
N GLY A 168 10.79 5.33 -9.13
CA GLY A 168 12.20 4.95 -9.21
C GLY A 168 13.17 6.11 -8.91
N ALA A 169 12.67 7.22 -8.37
CA ALA A 169 13.46 8.42 -8.16
C ALA A 169 14.26 8.40 -6.84
N ASP A 170 13.88 7.57 -5.86
CA ASP A 170 14.39 7.55 -4.49
C ASP A 170 14.57 8.95 -3.90
N THR A 171 13.56 9.79 -4.05
CA THR A 171 13.50 11.10 -3.40
C THR A 171 13.38 10.93 -1.88
N ILE A 172 13.57 12.02 -1.14
CA ILE A 172 13.15 12.05 0.27
C ILE A 172 11.64 11.75 0.38
N ASN A 173 11.15 11.40 1.58
CA ASN A 173 9.73 11.12 1.80
C ASN A 173 8.85 12.40 1.77
N ILE A 174 8.73 13.04 0.60
CA ILE A 174 8.06 14.33 0.37
C ILE A 174 6.65 14.33 0.95
N SER A 175 5.75 13.46 0.48
CA SER A 175 4.38 13.38 1.02
C SER A 175 4.31 13.18 2.54
N THR A 176 5.30 12.50 3.15
CA THR A 176 5.31 12.28 4.60
C THR A 176 5.68 13.55 5.36
N ALA A 177 6.63 14.33 4.86
CA ALA A 177 6.93 15.64 5.45
C ALA A 177 5.81 16.67 5.16
N SER A 178 5.22 16.61 3.97
CA SER A 178 4.12 17.49 3.58
C SER A 178 2.87 17.31 4.43
N VAL A 179 2.53 16.10 4.89
CA VAL A 179 1.40 15.94 5.82
C VAL A 179 1.66 16.58 7.19
N VAL A 180 2.90 16.54 7.68
CA VAL A 180 3.25 17.20 8.95
C VAL A 180 3.11 18.71 8.79
N LEU A 181 3.63 19.27 7.69
CA LEU A 181 3.48 20.69 7.41
C LEU A 181 2.02 21.09 7.18
N ALA A 182 1.24 20.34 6.42
CA ALA A 182 -0.18 20.61 6.19
C ALA A 182 -0.99 20.56 7.50
N ALA A 183 -0.72 19.59 8.37
CA ALA A 183 -1.34 19.54 9.70
C ALA A 183 -0.94 20.74 10.57
N ALA A 184 0.31 21.19 10.50
CA ALA A 184 0.77 22.41 11.18
C ALA A 184 0.10 23.68 10.63
N CYS A 185 -0.28 23.71 9.35
CA CYS A 185 -1.09 24.77 8.75
C CYS A 185 -2.55 24.77 9.23
N GLY A 186 -3.03 23.66 9.80
CA GLY A 186 -4.38 23.54 10.35
C GLY A 186 -5.22 22.39 9.78
N CYS A 187 -4.73 21.63 8.81
CA CYS A 187 -5.43 20.45 8.29
C CYS A 187 -5.58 19.38 9.40
N ILE A 188 -6.60 18.53 9.30
CA ILE A 188 -6.64 17.27 10.04
C ILE A 188 -6.17 16.18 9.07
N VAL A 189 -5.08 15.51 9.41
CA VAL A 189 -4.44 14.54 8.52
C VAL A 189 -4.57 13.13 9.06
N ALA A 190 -5.08 12.23 8.22
CA ALA A 190 -5.04 10.80 8.44
C ALA A 190 -4.24 10.19 7.29
N LYS A 191 -2.92 10.06 7.45
CA LYS A 191 -2.04 9.61 6.37
C LYS A 191 -2.06 8.10 6.24
N ALA A 192 -2.43 7.58 5.08
CA ALA A 192 -2.16 6.19 4.75
C ALA A 192 -0.69 6.01 4.32
N GLY A 193 -0.11 4.88 4.67
CA GLY A 193 1.21 4.52 4.15
C GLY A 193 1.70 3.14 4.54
N ASN A 194 2.89 2.82 4.06
CA ASN A 194 3.48 1.50 4.22
C ASN A 194 5.01 1.59 4.33
N ARG A 195 5.64 0.44 4.59
CA ARG A 195 7.08 0.25 4.39
C ARG A 195 7.41 0.22 2.91
N SER A 196 8.67 0.52 2.59
CA SER A 196 9.13 0.41 1.22
C SER A 196 9.03 -1.04 0.70
N VAL A 197 8.67 -1.17 -0.58
CA VAL A 197 8.79 -2.42 -1.35
C VAL A 197 9.87 -2.29 -2.44
N SER A 198 10.19 -1.08 -2.88
CA SER A 198 11.10 -0.82 -4.02
C SER A 198 12.02 0.40 -3.86
N SER A 199 11.74 1.34 -2.96
CA SER A 199 12.62 2.47 -2.65
C SER A 199 13.55 2.18 -1.47
N ALA A 200 14.53 3.05 -1.23
CA ALA A 200 15.41 2.94 -0.05
C ALA A 200 14.67 3.14 1.30
N CYS A 201 13.55 3.87 1.32
CA CYS A 201 12.84 4.23 2.55
C CYS A 201 11.35 4.54 2.29
N GLY A 202 10.44 3.82 2.96
CA GLY A 202 9.01 4.08 2.91
C GLY A 202 8.56 5.07 3.99
N SER A 203 7.28 5.48 3.93
CA SER A 203 6.73 6.42 4.91
C SER A 203 6.76 5.86 6.34
N ALA A 204 6.48 4.56 6.51
CA ALA A 204 6.57 3.93 7.83
C ALA A 204 8.03 3.89 8.34
N ASP A 205 8.99 3.63 7.46
CA ASP A 205 10.39 3.46 7.82
C ASP A 205 10.99 4.79 8.32
N VAL A 206 10.73 5.92 7.63
CA VAL A 206 11.19 7.25 8.08
C VAL A 206 10.50 7.70 9.36
N LEU A 207 9.20 7.42 9.51
CA LEU A 207 8.44 7.80 10.72
C LEU A 207 8.94 7.04 11.95
N GLU A 208 9.25 5.75 11.83
CA GLU A 208 9.87 4.98 12.91
C GLU A 208 11.26 5.51 13.25
N ALA A 209 12.08 5.83 12.25
CA ALA A 209 13.40 6.42 12.47
C ALA A 209 13.33 7.79 13.17
N LEU A 210 12.25 8.55 12.97
CA LEU A 210 11.95 9.79 13.70
C LEU A 210 11.38 9.55 15.12
N GLY A 211 11.00 8.31 15.45
CA GLY A 211 10.44 7.94 16.76
C GLY A 211 8.92 7.93 16.84
N VAL A 212 8.19 8.09 15.72
CA VAL A 212 6.73 7.94 15.69
C VAL A 212 6.36 6.46 15.82
N LYS A 213 5.38 6.15 16.67
CA LYS A 213 4.80 4.80 16.76
C LYS A 213 3.88 4.58 15.56
N VAL A 214 4.28 3.72 14.61
CA VAL A 214 3.55 3.54 13.33
C VAL A 214 2.52 2.42 13.34
N ASP A 215 2.68 1.42 14.19
CA ASP A 215 1.85 0.22 14.30
C ASP A 215 0.69 0.38 15.30
N LEU A 216 0.15 1.60 15.41
CA LEU A 216 -1.02 1.90 16.24
C LEU A 216 -2.27 1.19 15.68
N ASP A 217 -3.09 0.66 16.57
CA ASP A 217 -4.41 0.14 16.20
C ASP A 217 -5.39 1.28 15.86
N PRO A 218 -6.55 0.99 15.24
CA PRO A 218 -7.49 2.03 14.84
C PRO A 218 -7.93 2.99 15.95
N THR A 219 -8.19 2.49 17.15
CA THR A 219 -8.63 3.32 18.30
C THR A 219 -7.50 4.23 18.79
N GLN A 220 -6.26 3.77 18.71
CA GLN A 220 -5.08 4.57 19.03
C GLN A 220 -4.80 5.63 17.96
N VAL A 221 -5.04 5.31 16.68
CA VAL A 221 -4.99 6.29 15.58
C VAL A 221 -6.02 7.39 15.82
N GLU A 222 -7.26 7.04 16.19
CA GLU A 222 -8.31 8.01 16.54
C GLU A 222 -7.87 8.97 17.65
N ALA A 223 -7.33 8.44 18.76
CA ALA A 223 -6.82 9.24 19.86
C ALA A 223 -5.67 10.16 19.43
N CYS A 224 -4.78 9.68 18.56
CA CYS A 224 -3.67 10.47 18.03
C CYS A 224 -4.16 11.64 17.17
N VAL A 225 -5.17 11.43 16.32
CA VAL A 225 -5.80 12.50 15.53
C VAL A 225 -6.51 13.51 16.43
N GLU A 226 -7.20 13.08 17.48
CA GLU A 226 -7.90 13.99 18.39
C GLU A 226 -6.93 14.94 19.11
N GLU A 227 -5.77 14.44 19.53
CA GLU A 227 -4.78 15.24 20.28
C GLU A 227 -3.85 16.05 19.37
N CYS A 228 -3.37 15.48 18.26
CA CYS A 228 -2.35 16.10 17.41
C CYS A 228 -2.87 16.62 16.06
N ARG A 229 -4.11 16.29 15.68
CA ARG A 229 -4.67 16.53 14.33
C ARG A 229 -3.93 15.82 13.21
N ILE A 230 -3.06 14.87 13.54
CA ILE A 230 -2.32 14.04 12.60
C ILE A 230 -2.15 12.64 13.17
N ALA A 231 -2.32 11.63 12.32
CA ALA A 231 -1.92 10.26 12.61
C ALA A 231 -1.52 9.52 11.33
N PHE A 232 -0.81 8.40 11.53
CA PHE A 232 -0.39 7.49 10.47
C PHE A 232 -1.18 6.19 10.58
N MET A 233 -1.71 5.75 9.45
CA MET A 233 -2.40 4.47 9.30
C MET A 233 -1.50 3.51 8.54
N PHE A 234 -0.93 2.56 9.27
CA PHE A 234 -0.01 1.59 8.70
C PHE A 234 -0.77 0.48 7.98
N ALA A 235 -0.53 0.35 6.67
CA ALA A 235 -1.29 -0.55 5.82
C ALA A 235 -1.40 -2.01 6.34
N PRO A 236 -0.36 -2.66 6.90
CA PRO A 236 -0.49 -4.00 7.47
C PRO A 236 -1.44 -4.10 8.68
N VAL A 237 -1.62 -3.01 9.43
CA VAL A 237 -2.57 -2.94 10.56
C VAL A 237 -4.00 -2.74 10.05
N ASN A 238 -4.19 -1.79 9.12
CA ASN A 238 -5.51 -1.41 8.63
C ASN A 238 -6.04 -2.33 7.51
N HIS A 239 -5.17 -3.00 6.75
CA HIS A 239 -5.55 -3.88 5.65
C HIS A 239 -5.03 -5.32 5.86
N PRO A 240 -5.40 -6.01 6.96
CA PRO A 240 -4.84 -7.31 7.31
C PRO A 240 -5.16 -8.40 6.27
N SER A 241 -6.24 -8.25 5.52
CA SER A 241 -6.66 -9.16 4.44
C SER A 241 -5.68 -9.19 3.26
N MET A 242 -4.77 -8.21 3.16
CA MET A 242 -3.68 -8.22 2.18
C MET A 242 -2.74 -9.42 2.35
N LYS A 243 -2.76 -10.11 3.50
CA LYS A 243 -2.02 -11.36 3.72
C LYS A 243 -2.36 -12.46 2.70
N TYR A 244 -3.57 -12.47 2.13
CA TYR A 244 -3.97 -13.46 1.12
C TYR A 244 -3.39 -13.15 -0.27
N VAL A 245 -3.15 -11.87 -0.56
CA VAL A 245 -2.67 -11.40 -1.87
C VAL A 245 -1.17 -11.23 -1.92
N ALA A 246 -0.53 -10.91 -0.79
CA ALA A 246 0.90 -10.63 -0.72
C ALA A 246 1.78 -11.77 -1.29
N PRO A 247 1.52 -13.08 -1.02
CA PRO A 247 2.29 -14.18 -1.62
C PRO A 247 2.17 -14.22 -3.15
N VAL A 248 0.96 -14.01 -3.68
CA VAL A 248 0.69 -14.00 -5.13
C VAL A 248 1.44 -12.84 -5.80
N ARG A 249 1.36 -11.63 -5.24
CA ARG A 249 2.08 -10.45 -5.75
C ARG A 249 3.59 -10.68 -5.77
N LYS A 250 4.13 -11.29 -4.71
CA LYS A 250 5.57 -11.61 -4.62
C LYS A 250 5.98 -12.63 -5.69
N LYS A 251 5.17 -13.66 -5.95
CA LYS A 251 5.43 -14.67 -6.99
C LYS A 251 5.30 -14.11 -8.41
N LEU A 252 4.32 -13.23 -8.65
CA LEU A 252 4.14 -12.56 -9.95
C LEU A 252 5.31 -11.64 -10.29
N GLY A 253 5.83 -10.88 -9.31
CA GLY A 253 7.01 -10.03 -9.50
C GLY A 253 6.82 -8.86 -10.48
N VAL A 254 5.58 -8.59 -10.91
CA VAL A 254 5.22 -7.52 -11.85
C VAL A 254 4.16 -6.58 -11.25
N ARG A 255 4.09 -5.36 -11.78
CA ARG A 255 3.06 -4.39 -11.38
C ARG A 255 1.67 -4.89 -11.77
N THR A 256 0.73 -4.75 -10.85
CA THR A 256 -0.70 -5.04 -11.02
C THR A 256 -1.52 -3.87 -10.47
N VAL A 257 -2.84 -3.93 -10.57
CA VAL A 257 -3.73 -2.91 -10.00
C VAL A 257 -3.47 -2.63 -8.50
N PHE A 258 -2.99 -3.60 -7.72
CA PHE A 258 -2.61 -3.37 -6.32
C PHE A 258 -1.49 -2.32 -6.11
N ASN A 259 -0.74 -1.96 -7.15
CA ASN A 259 0.23 -0.87 -7.10
C ASN A 259 -0.42 0.52 -7.10
N ILE A 260 -1.69 0.65 -7.50
CA ILE A 260 -2.38 1.94 -7.58
C ILE A 260 -3.55 2.07 -6.59
N LEU A 261 -3.96 0.98 -5.93
CA LEU A 261 -5.09 0.99 -4.98
C LEU A 261 -4.79 1.68 -3.64
N GLY A 262 -3.52 1.72 -3.21
CA GLY A 262 -3.13 2.27 -1.90
C GLY A 262 -3.67 3.67 -1.64
N PRO A 263 -3.41 4.66 -2.52
CA PRO A 263 -3.92 6.03 -2.37
C PRO A 263 -5.45 6.17 -2.25
N MET A 264 -6.22 5.19 -2.73
CA MET A 264 -7.69 5.26 -2.78
C MET A 264 -8.36 4.48 -1.62
N THR A 265 -7.58 3.81 -0.77
CA THR A 265 -8.06 2.88 0.27
C THR A 265 -7.71 3.33 1.68
N ASN A 266 -7.70 4.65 1.90
CA ASN A 266 -7.48 5.25 3.21
C ASN A 266 -8.58 4.80 4.20
N ALA A 267 -8.15 4.12 5.29
CA ALA A 267 -9.04 3.47 6.26
C ALA A 267 -9.81 4.42 7.19
N ALA A 268 -9.43 5.71 7.22
CA ALA A 268 -10.15 6.75 7.95
C ALA A 268 -11.22 7.45 7.12
N GLY A 269 -11.40 7.08 5.84
CA GLY A 269 -12.43 7.71 5.04
C GLY A 269 -12.04 9.04 4.41
N ALA A 270 -10.75 9.41 4.35
CA ALA A 270 -10.33 10.75 3.94
C ALA A 270 -11.01 11.24 2.65
N GLN A 271 -11.65 12.41 2.74
CA GLN A 271 -12.46 13.00 1.68
C GLN A 271 -11.69 14.03 0.86
N HIS A 272 -10.57 14.53 1.40
CA HIS A 272 -9.67 15.46 0.73
C HIS A 272 -8.35 14.75 0.47
N ALA A 273 -7.86 14.77 -0.77
CA ALA A 273 -6.68 13.98 -1.13
C ALA A 273 -5.78 14.66 -2.16
N VAL A 274 -4.48 14.59 -1.91
CA VAL A 274 -3.44 14.85 -2.91
C VAL A 274 -2.83 13.51 -3.28
N ILE A 275 -3.02 13.09 -4.52
CA ILE A 275 -2.64 11.76 -5.00
C ILE A 275 -1.57 11.88 -6.08
N GLY A 276 -0.39 11.38 -5.76
CA GLY A 276 0.72 11.22 -6.68
C GLY A 276 0.61 10.01 -7.59
N VAL A 277 0.87 10.17 -8.89
CA VAL A 277 1.01 9.04 -9.82
C VAL A 277 2.36 8.99 -10.54
N PHE A 278 2.98 7.81 -10.59
CA PHE A 278 4.26 7.59 -11.28
C PHE A 278 4.14 7.66 -12.81
N HIS A 279 2.92 7.59 -13.36
CA HIS A 279 2.67 7.65 -14.80
C HIS A 279 1.41 8.47 -15.10
N PRO A 280 1.44 9.41 -16.06
CA PRO A 280 0.33 10.34 -16.31
C PRO A 280 -0.96 9.64 -16.78
N GLU A 281 -0.86 8.48 -17.42
CA GLU A 281 -2.05 7.69 -17.83
C GLU A 281 -2.90 7.21 -16.64
N LEU A 282 -2.32 7.15 -15.43
CA LEU A 282 -3.07 6.79 -14.23
C LEU A 282 -3.99 7.90 -13.74
N MET A 283 -3.74 9.16 -14.13
CA MET A 283 -4.51 10.31 -13.67
C MET A 283 -6.01 10.17 -13.98
N PRO A 284 -6.45 10.01 -15.25
CA PRO A 284 -7.87 9.86 -15.56
C PRO A 284 -8.48 8.58 -14.96
N LEU A 285 -7.68 7.52 -14.86
CA LEU A 285 -8.09 6.23 -14.33
C LEU A 285 -8.47 6.32 -12.85
N MET A 286 -7.58 6.89 -12.03
CA MET A 286 -7.80 7.07 -10.60
C MET A 286 -8.87 8.14 -10.33
N ALA A 287 -8.87 9.24 -11.07
CA ALA A 287 -9.92 10.26 -10.95
C ALA A 287 -11.31 9.68 -11.26
N GLY A 288 -11.43 8.87 -12.31
CA GLY A 288 -12.69 8.18 -12.63
C GLY A 288 -13.13 7.24 -11.51
N ALA A 289 -12.22 6.44 -10.96
CA ALA A 289 -12.53 5.51 -9.87
C ALA A 289 -12.97 6.24 -8.60
N LEU A 290 -12.28 7.30 -8.21
CA LEU A 290 -12.63 8.13 -7.04
C LEU A 290 -14.02 8.75 -7.16
N LYS A 291 -14.38 9.24 -8.36
CA LYS A 291 -15.73 9.77 -8.64
C LYS A 291 -16.81 8.70 -8.49
N GLN A 292 -16.55 7.49 -8.95
CA GLN A 292 -17.50 6.37 -8.83
C GLN A 292 -17.62 5.84 -7.39
N VAL A 293 -16.52 5.79 -6.64
CA VAL A 293 -16.55 5.45 -5.21
C VAL A 293 -17.35 6.49 -4.42
N GLY A 294 -17.30 7.77 -4.84
CA GLY A 294 -18.20 8.82 -4.35
C GLY A 294 -17.88 9.31 -2.93
N ARG A 295 -16.68 9.02 -2.40
CA ARG A 295 -16.27 9.43 -1.04
C ARG A 295 -15.55 10.78 -0.99
N VAL A 296 -14.87 11.15 -2.08
CA VAL A 296 -14.04 12.37 -2.10
C VAL A 296 -14.89 13.61 -2.29
N GLU A 297 -14.58 14.68 -1.57
CA GLU A 297 -15.17 16.01 -1.77
C GLU A 297 -14.28 16.87 -2.68
N HIS A 298 -12.97 16.78 -2.52
CA HIS A 298 -12.01 17.51 -3.34
C HIS A 298 -10.70 16.72 -3.38
N ALA A 299 -10.24 16.37 -4.57
CA ALA A 299 -8.97 15.70 -4.73
C ALA A 299 -8.23 16.22 -5.95
N VAL A 300 -6.91 16.14 -5.90
CA VAL A 300 -6.03 16.37 -7.05
C VAL A 300 -5.20 15.13 -7.29
N ILE A 301 -5.06 14.75 -8.55
CA ILE A 301 -4.16 13.72 -9.00
C ILE A 301 -3.02 14.41 -9.74
N ILE A 302 -1.78 14.06 -9.42
CA ILE A 302 -0.59 14.83 -9.80
C ILE A 302 0.44 13.91 -10.46
N HIS A 303 1.03 14.41 -11.54
CA HIS A 303 2.24 13.85 -12.12
C HIS A 303 3.24 14.99 -12.40
N GLY A 304 4.44 14.93 -11.80
CA GLY A 304 5.43 16.00 -11.88
C GLY A 304 6.77 15.51 -12.42
N VAL A 305 7.04 15.72 -13.71
CA VAL A 305 8.33 15.42 -14.36
C VAL A 305 8.84 14.00 -14.02
N GLY A 306 8.00 12.99 -14.17
CA GLY A 306 8.35 11.60 -13.84
C GLY A 306 8.19 11.21 -12.37
N LEU A 307 7.95 12.17 -11.47
CA LEU A 307 7.65 11.92 -10.06
C LEU A 307 6.15 11.81 -9.81
N ASP A 308 5.80 11.12 -8.73
CA ASP A 308 4.46 11.10 -8.16
C ASP A 308 4.23 12.22 -7.13
N GLU A 309 4.86 13.38 -7.31
CA GLU A 309 4.75 14.55 -6.43
C GLU A 309 4.92 15.85 -7.27
N ILE A 310 4.52 17.01 -6.76
CA ILE A 310 5.00 18.30 -7.32
C ILE A 310 6.41 18.56 -6.79
N SER A 311 7.32 19.03 -7.65
CA SER A 311 8.67 19.40 -7.22
C SER A 311 9.23 20.56 -8.06
N PRO A 312 10.34 21.19 -7.61
CA PRO A 312 11.02 22.23 -8.38
C PRO A 312 11.67 21.73 -9.69
N LEU A 313 11.61 20.44 -10.03
CA LEU A 313 12.16 19.91 -11.29
C LEU A 313 11.54 20.55 -12.52
N GLY A 314 10.26 20.91 -12.47
CA GLY A 314 9.53 21.35 -13.65
C GLY A 314 8.04 21.53 -13.40
N PRO A 315 7.28 21.80 -14.47
CA PRO A 315 5.82 21.81 -14.42
C PRO A 315 5.26 20.44 -14.03
N ALA A 316 4.16 20.45 -13.27
CA ALA A 316 3.36 19.28 -12.96
C ALA A 316 2.01 19.36 -13.65
N THR A 317 1.53 18.24 -14.19
CA THR A 317 0.14 18.12 -14.62
C THR A 317 -0.72 17.80 -13.40
N ILE A 318 -1.79 18.55 -13.22
CA ILE A 318 -2.76 18.38 -12.15
C ILE A 318 -4.12 18.06 -12.77
N LEU A 319 -4.74 16.97 -12.33
CA LEU A 319 -6.13 16.62 -12.60
C LEU A 319 -6.93 16.78 -11.31
N GLU A 320 -7.68 17.86 -11.22
CA GLU A 320 -8.53 18.19 -10.08
C GLU A 320 -9.93 17.61 -10.27
N ILE A 321 -10.47 17.00 -9.22
CA ILE A 321 -11.87 16.61 -9.09
C ILE A 321 -12.48 17.26 -7.84
N LYS A 322 -13.64 17.91 -8.00
CA LYS A 322 -14.32 18.61 -6.92
C LYS A 322 -15.81 18.31 -6.95
N ASN A 323 -16.35 17.84 -5.82
CA ASN A 323 -17.78 17.67 -5.64
C ASN A 323 -18.44 19.04 -5.56
N THR A 324 -19.47 19.23 -6.38
CA THR A 324 -20.30 20.44 -6.43
C THR A 324 -21.74 20.20 -6.01
N ALA A 325 -22.10 18.95 -5.70
CA ALA A 325 -23.43 18.63 -5.17
C ALA A 325 -23.63 19.20 -3.77
N ALA A 326 -24.87 19.57 -3.46
CA ALA A 326 -25.23 20.04 -2.12
C ALA A 326 -25.06 18.90 -1.08
N PRO A 327 -24.83 19.23 0.20
CA PRO A 327 -24.77 18.22 1.25
C PRO A 327 -26.02 17.33 1.27
N GLY A 328 -25.83 16.01 1.18
CA GLY A 328 -26.91 15.02 1.17
C GLY A 328 -27.43 14.63 -0.22
N GLU A 329 -27.01 15.31 -1.29
CA GLU A 329 -27.35 14.93 -2.67
C GLU A 329 -26.33 13.95 -3.27
N PRO A 330 -26.71 13.18 -4.32
CA PRO A 330 -25.76 12.39 -5.08
C PRO A 330 -24.58 13.24 -5.56
N LYS A 331 -23.36 12.75 -5.36
CA LYS A 331 -22.14 13.48 -5.71
C LYS A 331 -22.11 13.81 -7.21
N VAL A 332 -21.80 15.06 -7.52
CA VAL A 332 -21.59 15.57 -8.87
C VAL A 332 -20.21 16.18 -8.90
N TYR A 333 -19.37 15.76 -9.83
CA TYR A 333 -17.98 16.18 -9.87
C TYR A 333 -17.68 17.09 -11.05
N GLU A 334 -17.11 18.26 -10.77
CA GLU A 334 -16.35 19.01 -11.75
C GLU A 334 -14.96 18.40 -11.88
N THR A 335 -14.43 18.39 -13.10
CA THR A 335 -13.09 17.89 -13.40
C THR A 335 -12.33 18.95 -14.20
N LYS A 336 -11.14 19.32 -13.74
CA LYS A 336 -10.29 20.30 -14.42
C LYS A 336 -8.87 19.76 -14.51
N GLN A 337 -8.29 19.81 -15.70
CA GLN A 337 -6.88 19.50 -15.90
C GLN A 337 -6.12 20.78 -16.26
N PHE A 338 -4.98 21.00 -15.61
CA PHE A 338 -4.12 22.16 -15.87
C PHE A 338 -2.66 21.82 -15.53
N GLU A 339 -1.74 22.67 -15.99
CA GLU A 339 -0.34 22.61 -15.56
C GLU A 339 -0.10 23.61 -14.44
N PHE A 340 0.73 23.22 -13.49
CA PHE A 340 1.23 24.09 -12.42
C PHE A 340 2.76 24.13 -12.51
N ASP A 341 3.31 25.33 -12.69
CA ASP A 341 4.74 25.55 -12.80
C ASP A 341 5.29 26.26 -11.55
N PRO A 342 5.98 25.55 -10.64
CA PRO A 342 6.44 26.13 -9.37
C PRO A 342 7.27 27.42 -9.52
N GLU A 343 8.05 27.53 -10.58
CA GLU A 343 8.91 28.69 -10.83
C GLU A 343 8.08 29.93 -11.20
N LYS A 344 7.05 29.74 -12.04
CA LYS A 344 6.19 30.84 -12.51
C LYS A 344 5.13 31.23 -11.49
N GLU A 345 4.52 30.25 -10.85
CA GLU A 345 3.34 30.47 -10.01
C GLU A 345 3.72 30.91 -8.59
N VAL A 346 4.83 30.39 -8.03
CA VAL A 346 5.22 30.64 -6.64
C VAL A 346 6.69 31.03 -6.47
N GLY A 347 7.41 31.29 -7.56
CA GLY A 347 8.78 31.81 -7.53
C GLY A 347 9.83 30.83 -6.99
N ILE A 348 9.54 29.52 -7.01
CA ILE A 348 10.49 28.50 -6.54
C ILE A 348 11.47 28.15 -7.67
N PRO A 349 12.79 28.34 -7.47
CA PRO A 349 13.77 28.09 -8.52
C PRO A 349 13.86 26.61 -8.90
N ARG A 350 14.25 26.33 -10.14
CA ARG A 350 14.46 24.96 -10.60
C ARG A 350 15.54 24.22 -9.81
N CYS A 351 15.37 22.91 -9.69
CA CYS A 351 16.39 22.02 -9.15
C CYS A 351 16.69 20.87 -10.11
N GLU A 352 17.72 20.11 -9.80
CA GLU A 352 18.01 18.83 -10.43
C GLU A 352 17.47 17.67 -9.59
N LEU A 353 17.29 16.48 -10.18
CA LEU A 353 16.77 15.32 -9.46
C LEU A 353 17.67 14.92 -8.28
N ILE A 354 18.97 15.12 -8.41
CA ILE A 354 19.95 14.84 -7.34
C ILE A 354 19.70 15.70 -6.10
N ASP A 355 19.13 16.89 -6.24
CA ASP A 355 18.82 17.79 -5.13
C ASP A 355 17.66 17.27 -4.28
N LEU A 356 16.84 16.36 -4.83
CA LEU A 356 15.72 15.72 -4.14
C LEU A 356 16.05 14.35 -3.56
N LYS A 357 17.24 13.80 -3.85
CA LYS A 357 17.62 12.45 -3.44
C LYS A 357 17.52 12.24 -1.93
N GLY A 358 16.81 11.16 -1.60
CA GLY A 358 16.74 10.59 -0.26
C GLY A 358 17.91 9.67 0.01
N GLY A 359 17.71 8.77 0.96
CA GLY A 359 18.65 7.74 1.38
C GLY A 359 17.93 6.66 2.20
N GLY A 360 18.67 5.98 3.07
CA GLY A 360 18.08 5.04 4.03
C GLY A 360 17.21 5.74 5.09
N PRO A 361 16.50 4.97 5.95
CA PRO A 361 15.60 5.52 6.96
C PRO A 361 16.20 6.61 7.85
N GLU A 362 17.43 6.41 8.35
CA GLU A 362 18.11 7.35 9.24
C GLU A 362 18.51 8.64 8.52
N GLU A 363 19.02 8.53 7.29
CA GLU A 363 19.40 9.67 6.47
C GLU A 363 18.16 10.49 6.05
N ASN A 364 17.08 9.81 5.67
CA ASN A 364 15.82 10.48 5.38
C ASN A 364 15.24 11.13 6.62
N ALA A 365 15.32 10.52 7.80
CA ALA A 365 14.87 11.14 9.06
C ALA A 365 15.66 12.41 9.39
N GLN A 366 16.98 12.41 9.17
CA GLN A 366 17.81 13.61 9.35
C GLN A 366 17.42 14.73 8.37
N LYS A 367 17.29 14.42 7.08
CA LYS A 367 16.86 15.38 6.05
C LYS A 367 15.46 15.93 6.34
N PHE A 368 14.54 15.06 6.76
CA PHE A 368 13.17 15.41 7.14
C PHE A 368 13.17 16.40 8.31
N LEU A 369 13.92 16.11 9.37
CA LEU A 369 14.01 16.98 10.54
C LEU A 369 14.66 18.32 10.17
N ALA A 370 15.72 18.31 9.37
CA ALA A 370 16.39 19.53 8.91
C ALA A 370 15.44 20.47 8.16
N VAL A 371 14.58 19.93 7.29
CA VAL A 371 13.55 20.75 6.62
C VAL A 371 12.53 21.29 7.63
N LEU A 372 12.02 20.44 8.53
CA LEU A 372 10.96 20.85 9.46
C LEU A 372 11.41 21.80 10.56
N GLN A 373 12.71 21.86 10.87
CA GLN A 373 13.31 22.88 11.75
C GLN A 373 13.01 24.30 11.26
N GLY A 374 12.73 24.48 9.97
CA GLY A 374 12.28 25.75 9.42
C GLY A 374 13.41 26.77 9.28
N GLY A 375 13.06 28.04 9.46
CA GLY A 375 13.93 29.18 9.15
C GLY A 375 13.92 29.56 7.66
N ASP A 376 14.80 30.48 7.29
CA ASP A 376 14.74 31.16 5.99
C ASP A 376 15.57 30.49 4.88
N HIS A 377 16.29 29.40 5.20
CA HIS A 377 17.10 28.66 4.21
C HIS A 377 16.21 28.01 3.14
N THR A 378 16.53 28.16 1.85
CA THR A 378 15.80 27.51 0.74
C THR A 378 16.62 26.39 0.14
N ASP A 379 16.04 25.19 0.03
CA ASP A 379 16.58 24.10 -0.77
C ASP A 379 15.44 23.33 -1.47
N ALA A 380 15.80 22.50 -2.45
CA ALA A 380 14.82 21.77 -3.27
C ALA A 380 13.92 20.83 -2.47
N LYS A 381 14.41 20.27 -1.35
CA LYS A 381 13.65 19.35 -0.49
C LYS A 381 12.59 20.12 0.27
N ARG A 382 12.99 21.22 0.92
CA ARG A 382 12.10 22.16 1.60
C ARG A 382 11.04 22.69 0.65
N ASP A 383 11.44 23.15 -0.52
CA ASP A 383 10.53 23.73 -1.49
C ASP A 383 9.54 22.68 -2.03
N SER A 384 9.97 21.44 -2.27
CA SER A 384 9.06 20.32 -2.61
C SER A 384 8.04 20.04 -1.50
N ILE A 385 8.47 20.10 -0.24
CA ILE A 385 7.58 19.85 0.91
C ILE A 385 6.53 20.97 1.03
N VAL A 386 6.96 22.23 0.86
CA VAL A 386 6.08 23.41 0.83
C VAL A 386 5.06 23.32 -0.31
N LEU A 387 5.48 22.91 -1.52
CA LEU A 387 4.61 22.74 -2.68
C LEU A 387 3.47 21.76 -2.39
N ASN A 388 3.80 20.52 -2.00
CA ASN A 388 2.78 19.49 -1.76
C ASN A 388 1.92 19.78 -0.52
N ALA A 389 2.48 20.38 0.53
CA ALA A 389 1.69 20.83 1.68
C ALA A 389 0.74 21.98 1.31
N GLY A 390 1.19 22.90 0.43
CA GLY A 390 0.39 24.00 -0.09
C GLY A 390 -0.80 23.52 -0.92
N VAL A 391 -0.57 22.54 -1.80
CA VAL A 391 -1.66 21.85 -2.51
C VAL A 391 -2.61 21.18 -1.51
N GLY A 392 -2.08 20.52 -0.47
CA GLY A 392 -2.89 19.94 0.60
C GLY A 392 -3.78 20.98 1.31
N CYS A 393 -3.26 22.18 1.59
CA CYS A 393 -4.01 23.28 2.19
C CYS A 393 -5.13 23.80 1.27
N TYR A 394 -4.84 23.90 -0.03
CA TYR A 394 -5.83 24.27 -1.06
C TYR A 394 -6.95 23.25 -1.15
N VAL A 395 -6.60 21.96 -1.30
CA VAL A 395 -7.57 20.86 -1.41
C VAL A 395 -8.39 20.72 -0.13
N TYR A 396 -7.78 20.92 1.03
CA TYR A 396 -8.50 20.97 2.30
C TYR A 396 -9.36 22.24 2.46
N GLY A 397 -9.23 23.23 1.58
CA GLY A 397 -10.00 24.48 1.62
C GLY A 397 -9.59 25.44 2.73
N LEU A 398 -8.34 25.39 3.19
CA LEU A 398 -7.76 26.45 4.03
C LEU A 398 -7.44 27.70 3.22
N THR A 399 -7.16 27.53 1.93
CA THR A 399 -6.78 28.61 1.01
C THR A 399 -7.58 28.50 -0.30
N PRO A 400 -7.83 29.63 -1.00
CA PRO A 400 -8.60 29.66 -2.23
C PRO A 400 -7.82 29.19 -3.47
N SER A 401 -6.49 29.10 -3.39
CA SER A 401 -5.61 28.65 -4.48
C SER A 401 -4.39 27.87 -3.98
N ILE A 402 -3.67 27.21 -4.90
CA ILE A 402 -2.43 26.49 -4.62
C ILE A 402 -1.32 27.46 -4.21
N GLU A 403 -1.24 28.63 -4.84
CA GLU A 403 -0.25 29.68 -4.57
C GLU A 403 -0.40 30.21 -3.14
N GLU A 404 -1.64 30.54 -2.72
CA GLU A 404 -1.92 30.93 -1.35
C GLU A 404 -1.66 29.79 -0.36
N GLY A 405 -1.94 28.54 -0.75
CA GLY A 405 -1.57 27.36 0.01
C GLY A 405 -0.06 27.25 0.24
N CYS A 406 0.74 27.46 -0.79
CA CYS A 406 2.20 27.47 -0.71
C CYS A 406 2.72 28.60 0.18
N MET A 407 2.12 29.79 0.12
CA MET A 407 2.46 30.91 1.00
C MET A 407 2.18 30.57 2.47
N LEU A 408 1.01 29.99 2.77
CA LEU A 408 0.65 29.54 4.12
C LEU A 408 1.62 28.46 4.63
N ALA A 409 1.92 27.46 3.80
CA ALA A 409 2.85 26.39 4.13
C ALA A 409 4.26 26.93 4.40
N ARG A 410 4.77 27.82 3.55
CA ARG A 410 6.09 28.44 3.73
C ARG A 410 6.16 29.24 5.02
N LYS A 411 5.16 30.09 5.29
CA LYS A 411 5.09 30.87 6.53
C LYS A 411 5.07 29.95 7.76
N THR A 412 4.21 28.93 7.76
CA THR A 412 4.08 27.98 8.87
C THR A 412 5.38 27.22 9.13
N LEU A 413 6.09 26.84 8.07
CA LEU A 413 7.38 26.19 8.17
C LEU A 413 8.44 27.13 8.77
N ASN A 414 8.51 28.39 8.32
CA ASN A 414 9.47 29.37 8.84
C ASN A 414 9.28 29.64 10.33
N GLU A 415 8.03 29.62 10.79
CA GLU A 415 7.66 29.81 12.20
C GLU A 415 7.99 28.59 13.08
N GLY A 416 8.55 27.50 12.53
CA GLY A 416 8.96 26.31 13.28
C GLY A 416 7.80 25.40 13.72
N LYS A 417 6.55 25.74 13.36
CA LYS A 417 5.34 25.03 13.81
C LYS A 417 5.30 23.56 13.38
N ALA A 418 5.91 23.22 12.26
CA ALA A 418 5.97 21.85 11.79
C ALA A 418 6.90 20.97 12.65
N ALA A 419 8.04 21.50 13.09
CA ALA A 419 8.90 20.82 14.06
C ALA A 419 8.19 20.61 15.41
N ASP A 420 7.51 21.64 15.91
CA ASP A 420 6.74 21.54 17.16
C ASP A 420 5.65 20.49 17.07
N LEU A 421 4.93 20.44 15.94
CA LEU A 421 3.92 19.41 15.70
C LEU A 421 4.54 18.02 15.63
N LEU A 422 5.67 17.84 14.94
CA LEU A 422 6.35 16.55 14.87
C LEU A 422 6.72 16.03 16.26
N GLN A 423 7.29 16.89 17.12
CA GLN A 423 7.65 16.51 18.49
C GLN A 423 6.41 16.11 19.31
N ARG A 424 5.32 16.87 19.22
CA ARG A 424 4.04 16.52 19.87
C ARG A 424 3.46 15.21 19.34
N TRP A 425 3.56 14.98 18.04
CA TRP A 425 3.07 13.76 17.41
C TRP A 425 3.88 12.53 17.85
N ILE A 426 5.21 12.63 17.89
CA ILE A 426 6.10 11.60 18.44
C ILE A 426 5.67 11.26 19.88
N ALA A 427 5.61 12.25 20.76
CA ALA A 427 5.25 12.04 22.17
C ALA A 427 3.85 11.41 22.32
N THR A 428 2.87 11.92 21.59
CA THR A 428 1.49 11.41 21.63
C THR A 428 1.39 9.99 21.12
N SER A 429 2.00 9.68 19.96
CA SER A 429 1.97 8.34 19.37
C SER A 429 2.57 7.28 20.30
N GLN A 430 3.66 7.62 20.99
CA GLN A 430 4.27 6.75 22.00
C GLN A 430 3.38 6.58 23.23
N LYS A 431 2.80 7.67 23.73
CA LYS A 431 1.88 7.67 24.87
C LYS A 431 0.66 6.77 24.59
N VAL A 432 -0.05 6.98 23.48
CA VAL A 432 -1.24 6.18 23.13
C VAL A 432 -0.87 4.72 22.83
N GLY A 433 0.30 4.49 22.22
CA GLY A 433 0.85 3.17 21.97
C GLY A 433 1.15 2.37 23.25
N ALA A 434 1.53 3.05 24.34
CA ALA A 434 1.87 2.41 25.61
C ALA A 434 0.63 1.99 26.43
N VAL A 435 -0.48 2.73 26.34
CA VAL A 435 -1.69 2.49 27.16
C VAL A 435 -2.26 1.08 26.97
N ALA A 436 -2.21 0.52 25.75
CA ALA A 436 -2.76 -0.81 25.47
C ALA A 436 -1.92 -1.97 26.06
N LYS A 437 -0.61 -1.79 26.28
CA LYS A 437 0.24 -2.82 26.89
C LYS A 437 0.03 -2.99 28.39
N ALA A 438 -0.62 -2.02 29.05
CA ALA A 438 -0.90 -2.09 30.48
C ALA A 438 -2.24 -2.77 30.80
N THR A 439 -3.09 -2.98 29.79
CA THR A 439 -4.44 -3.55 29.91
C THR A 439 -4.58 -4.95 29.30
N ALA A 440 -3.52 -5.49 28.70
CA ALA A 440 -3.42 -6.86 28.17
C ALA A 440 -2.37 -7.63 28.96
#